data_AF-A0AAD0YLL7-F1
#
_entry.id   AF-A0AAD0YLL7-F1
#
_cell.length_a   1.000
_cell.length_b   1.000
_cell.length_c   1.000
_cell.angle_alpha   90.00
_cell.angle_beta   90.00
_cell.angle_gamma   90.00
#
_symmetry.space_group_name_H-M   'P 1'
#
loop_
_entity.id
_entity.type
_entity.pdbx_description
1 polymer ?
#
loop_
_entity_poly.entity_id
_entity_poly.type
_entity_poly.pdbx_seq_one_letter_code
_entity_poly.pdbx_strand_id
1 'polypeptide(L)'
;MNLIFKTLNKPATNTQASKVVYDGYETAFQKSIKEDLSKVKDKLEGLEITVTLDFEKGIGSFSGDIPDDKMEIIKEATKQK
;
A
#
# COMPACT_ATOMS: atom_id res chain seq x y z
N MET A 1 -4.31 14.22 0.88
CA MET A 1 -3.47 13.01 0.87
C MET A 1 -3.28 12.59 -0.58
N ASN A 2 -2.04 12.48 -1.02
CA ASN A 2 -1.67 11.89 -2.30
C ASN A 2 -1.14 10.47 -2.03
N LEU A 3 -1.80 9.44 -2.55
CA LEU A 3 -1.38 8.05 -2.38
C LEU A 3 -0.74 7.54 -3.66
N ILE A 4 0.52 7.12 -3.57
CA ILE A 4 1.27 6.55 -4.70
C ILE A 4 1.47 5.07 -4.42
N PHE A 5 1.00 4.21 -5.31
CA PHE A 5 1.22 2.77 -5.21
C PHE A 5 2.38 2.36 -6.10
N LYS A 6 3.35 1.66 -5.52
CA LYS A 6 4.49 1.06 -6.22
C LYS A 6 4.52 -0.42 -5.93
N THR A 7 4.96 -1.19 -6.91
CA THR A 7 5.18 -2.63 -6.77
C THR A 7 6.65 -2.94 -6.97
N LEU A 8 7.17 -3.79 -6.09
CA LEU A 8 8.55 -4.23 -6.08
C LEU A 8 8.61 -5.75 -6.20
N ASN A 9 9.65 -6.25 -6.86
CA ASN A 9 9.86 -7.67 -7.10
C ASN A 9 8.64 -8.39 -7.71
N LYS A 10 7.78 -7.68 -8.48
CA LYS A 10 6.67 -8.31 -9.19
C LYS A 10 7.28 -9.31 -10.17
N PRO A 11 7.10 -10.63 -9.96
CA PRO A 11 7.76 -11.61 -10.79
C PRO A 11 7.28 -11.45 -12.23
N ALA A 12 8.20 -11.62 -13.19
CA ALA A 12 7.86 -11.65 -14.59
C ALA A 12 6.95 -12.85 -14.84
N THR A 13 5.65 -12.58 -15.00
CA THR A 13 4.65 -13.62 -15.14
C THR A 13 4.67 -14.17 -16.55
N ASN A 14 5.31 -15.33 -16.73
CA ASN A 14 5.29 -16.05 -18.00
C ASN A 14 3.94 -16.74 -18.27
N THR A 15 3.06 -16.84 -17.27
CA THR A 15 1.74 -17.45 -17.41
C THR A 15 0.62 -16.46 -17.08
N GLN A 16 -0.49 -16.59 -17.79
CA GLN A 16 -1.67 -15.74 -17.62
C GLN A 16 -2.28 -15.91 -16.21
N ALA A 17 -2.22 -17.12 -15.64
CA ALA A 17 -2.72 -17.42 -14.29
C ALA A 17 -1.94 -16.66 -13.21
N SER A 18 -0.60 -16.69 -13.25
CA SER A 18 0.21 -15.93 -12.30
C SER A 18 -0.04 -14.43 -12.43
N LYS A 19 -0.20 -13.92 -13.66
CA LYS A 19 -0.52 -12.50 -13.89
C LYS A 19 -1.82 -12.09 -13.21
N VAL A 20 -2.89 -12.88 -13.37
CA VAL A 20 -4.18 -12.63 -12.73
C VAL A 20 -4.08 -12.68 -11.20
N VAL A 21 -3.34 -13.63 -10.64
CA VAL A 21 -3.16 -13.73 -9.18
C VAL A 21 -2.45 -12.49 -8.63
N TYR A 22 -1.32 -12.09 -9.22
CA TYR A 22 -0.57 -10.93 -8.73
C TYR A 22 -1.33 -9.62 -8.94
N ASP A 23 -2.04 -9.44 -10.05
CA ASP A 23 -2.86 -8.24 -10.28
C ASP A 23 -4.06 -8.18 -9.32
N GLY A 24 -4.68 -9.33 -9.05
CA GLY A 24 -5.73 -9.45 -8.05
C GLY A 24 -5.24 -9.10 -6.65
N TYR A 25 -4.05 -9.60 -6.28
CA TYR A 25 -3.43 -9.29 -4.99
C TYR A 25 -3.07 -7.81 -4.88
N GLU A 26 -2.48 -7.24 -5.94
CA GLU A 26 -2.16 -5.81 -6.03
C GLU A 26 -3.43 -4.97 -5.83
N THR A 27 -4.49 -5.28 -6.57
CA THR A 27 -5.76 -4.55 -6.52
C THR A 27 -6.42 -4.66 -5.14
N ALA A 28 -6.45 -5.86 -4.57
CA ALA A 28 -7.01 -6.09 -3.24
C ALA A 28 -6.23 -5.33 -2.16
N PHE A 29 -4.90 -5.36 -2.24
CA PHE A 29 -4.02 -4.64 -1.33
C PHE A 29 -4.22 -3.12 -1.45
N GLN A 30 -4.19 -2.57 -2.67
CA GLN A 30 -4.43 -1.15 -2.90
C GLN A 30 -5.80 -0.71 -2.37
N LYS A 31 -6.83 -1.54 -2.57
CA LYS A 31 -8.18 -1.25 -2.07
C LYS A 31 -8.25 -1.25 -0.55
N SER A 32 -7.66 -2.25 0.11
CA SER A 32 -7.63 -2.31 1.58
C SER A 32 -6.93 -1.09 2.16
N ILE A 33 -5.75 -0.75 1.66
CA ILE A 33 -5.00 0.42 2.11
C ILE A 33 -5.79 1.71 1.86
N LYS A 34 -6.44 1.86 0.70
CA LYS A 34 -7.30 3.01 0.43
C LYS A 34 -8.45 3.10 1.42
N GLU A 35 -9.14 2.00 1.73
CA GLU A 35 -10.24 1.99 2.70
C GLU A 35 -9.77 2.36 4.11
N ASP A 36 -8.67 1.78 4.57
CA ASP A 36 -8.14 2.07 5.91
C ASP A 36 -7.62 3.49 6.03
N LEU A 37 -6.86 3.97 5.03
CA LEU A 37 -6.38 5.34 5.00
C LEU A 37 -7.50 6.35 4.74
N SER A 38 -8.62 5.95 4.12
CA SER A 38 -9.77 6.83 3.95
C SER A 38 -10.40 7.22 5.29
N LYS A 39 -10.33 6.35 6.32
CA LYS A 39 -10.83 6.65 7.67
C LYS A 39 -10.02 7.72 8.39
N VAL A 40 -8.74 7.86 8.00
CA VAL A 40 -7.79 8.82 8.59
C VAL A 40 -7.33 9.86 7.58
N LYS A 41 -8.01 9.99 6.43
CA LYS A 41 -7.64 10.88 5.33
C LYS A 41 -7.54 12.33 5.76
N ASP A 42 -8.48 12.81 6.58
CA ASP A 42 -8.47 14.17 7.14
C ASP A 42 -7.20 14.45 7.95
N LYS A 43 -6.69 13.43 8.66
CA LYS A 43 -5.44 13.56 9.41
C LYS A 43 -4.20 13.52 8.50
N LEU A 44 -4.30 12.91 7.33
CA LEU A 44 -3.22 12.73 6.36
C LEU A 44 -3.34 13.71 5.18
N GLU A 45 -4.17 14.75 5.30
CA GLU A 45 -4.34 15.73 4.25
C GLU A 45 -3.03 16.48 3.96
N GLY A 46 -2.79 16.81 2.70
CA GLY A 46 -1.52 17.42 2.26
C GLY A 46 -0.30 16.50 2.21
N LEU A 47 -0.35 15.29 2.79
CA LEU A 47 0.79 14.35 2.77
C LEU A 47 0.84 13.52 1.50
N GLU A 48 2.06 13.20 1.06
CA GLU A 48 2.33 12.22 0.01
C GLU A 48 2.84 10.91 0.63
N ILE A 49 2.03 9.86 0.48
CA ILE A 49 2.31 8.54 1.05
C ILE A 49 2.54 7.59 -0.12
N THR A 50 3.75 7.07 -0.21
CA THR A 50 4.11 6.00 -1.13
C THR A 50 3.94 4.65 -0.45
N VAL A 51 3.10 3.80 -1.01
CA VAL A 51 2.87 2.43 -0.56
C VAL A 51 3.58 1.50 -1.52
N THR A 52 4.62 0.81 -1.05
CA THR A 52 5.39 -0.15 -1.83
C THR A 52 4.98 -1.56 -1.44
N LEU A 53 4.38 -2.31 -2.36
CA LEU A 53 4.07 -3.72 -2.19
C LEU A 53 5.23 -4.56 -2.73
N ASP A 54 5.89 -5.29 -1.84
CA ASP A 54 6.94 -6.24 -2.18
C ASP A 54 6.32 -7.63 -2.34
N PHE A 55 6.30 -8.14 -3.58
CA PHE A 55 5.71 -9.46 -3.88
C PHE A 55 6.59 -10.63 -3.45
N GLU A 56 7.89 -10.43 -3.32
CA GLU A 56 8.82 -11.48 -2.88
C GLU A 56 8.66 -11.74 -1.37
N LYS A 57 8.50 -10.66 -0.60
CA LYS A 57 8.30 -10.71 0.85
C LYS A 57 6.84 -10.81 1.27
N GLY A 58 5.90 -10.53 0.35
CA GLY A 58 4.46 -10.48 0.64
C GLY A 58 4.08 -9.37 1.63
N ILE A 59 4.88 -8.32 1.73
CA ILE A 59 4.68 -7.20 2.68
C ILE A 59 4.46 -5.88 1.95
N GLY A 60 3.62 -5.05 2.53
CA GLY A 60 3.47 -3.64 2.14
C GLY A 60 4.25 -2.72 3.07
N SER A 61 5.02 -1.80 2.51
CA SER A 61 5.75 -0.77 3.26
C SER A 61 5.26 0.62 2.88
N PHE A 62 5.22 1.52 3.86
CA PHE A 62 4.87 2.94 3.66
C PHE A 62 6.14 3.77 3.69
N SER A 63 6.25 4.73 2.77
CA SER A 63 7.42 5.60 2.61
C SER A 63 6.98 6.95 2.08
N GLY A 64 7.71 8.01 2.41
CA GLY A 64 7.38 9.37 1.99
C GLY A 64 7.87 10.39 3.01
N ASP A 65 7.59 11.66 2.75
CA ASP A 65 7.81 12.74 3.72
C ASP A 65 6.64 12.76 4.71
N ILE A 66 6.58 11.72 5.54
CA ILE A 66 5.50 11.48 6.50
C ILE A 66 6.06 11.75 7.89
N PRO A 67 5.54 12.74 8.63
CA PRO A 67 5.97 12.98 10.00
C PRO A 67 5.58 11.79 10.92
N ASP A 68 6.37 11.58 11.97
CA ASP A 68 6.30 10.37 12.81
C ASP A 68 4.90 10.12 13.42
N ASP A 69 4.24 11.17 13.90
CA ASP A 69 2.84 11.15 14.40
C ASP A 69 1.86 10.59 13.35
N LYS A 70 2.03 10.97 12.09
CA LYS A 70 1.17 10.54 10.98
C LYS A 70 1.51 9.12 10.53
N MET A 71 2.79 8.75 10.59
CA MET A 71 3.27 7.39 10.33
C MET A 71 2.65 6.40 11.33
N GLU A 72 2.55 6.78 12.60
CA GLU A 72 1.88 5.98 13.63
C GLU A 72 0.38 5.82 13.34
N ILE A 73 -0.31 6.90 12.96
CA ILE A 73 -1.72 6.86 12.53
C ILE A 73 -1.92 5.92 11.33
N ILE A 74 -1.02 5.96 10.34
CA ILE A 74 -1.06 5.05 9.18
C ILE A 74 -0.92 3.61 9.64
N LYS A 75 0.10 3.29 10.46
CA LYS A 75 0.33 1.92 10.97
C LYS A 75 -0.85 1.42 11.79
N GLU A 76 -1.46 2.27 12.59
CA GLU A 76 -2.66 1.94 13.37
C GLU A 76 -3.89 1.73 12.50
N ALA A 77 -4.09 2.56 11.48
CA ALA A 77 -5.22 2.45 10.57
C ALA A 77 -5.11 1.21 9.69
N THR A 78 -3.93 0.94 9.14
CA THR A 78 -3.65 -0.21 8.29
C THR A 78 -3.24 -1.44 9.09
N LYS A 79 -3.44 -1.42 10.42
CA LYS A 79 -3.06 -2.44 11.41
C LYS A 79 -2.96 -3.80 10.73
N GLN A 80 -1.72 -4.27 10.52
CA GLN A 80 -1.46 -5.60 10.00
C GLN A 80 -2.30 -6.58 10.84
N LYS A 81 -3.34 -7.14 10.22
CA LYS A 81 -4.06 -8.28 10.76
C LYS A 81 -3.25 -9.54 10.53
#